data_AF-A0A8J6F4U8-F1
#
_entry.id   AF-A0A8J6F4U8-F1
#
_cell.length_a   1.000
_cell.length_b   1.000
_cell.length_c   1.000
_cell.angle_alpha   90.00
_cell.angle_beta   90.00
_cell.angle_gamma   90.00
#
_symmetry.space_group_name_H-M   'P 1'
#
loop_
_entity.id
_entity.type
_entity.pdbx_description
1 polymer ?
#
loop_
_entity_poly.entity_id
_entity_poly.type
_entity_poly.pdbx_seq_one_letter_code
_entity_poly.pdbx_strand_id
1 'polypeptide(L)'
;MRLKPFKRMQVWDACSDALITFDKEGMEDMGYIIENDVITAALTCQLDALSDRVKVLYRSRAVGYTWPAPYSSAEGSPFVKIHLADGQSLHTRLLIGADGQNSTVRTAAGINNIQWSYNHVAVVATLQLSESTENNVAWQRFLPTGPIALLPLSDTWSSLVWSTSPDHASELLRMDDESFVDAVNSAFVSQFPPCDNHVAQAKLASFFLSFTVE
;
A
#
# COMPACT_ATOMS: atom_id res chain seq x y z
N MET A 1 -10.79 0.73 -12.36
CA MET A 1 -9.56 1.40 -12.80
C MET A 1 -9.68 2.89 -12.56
N ARG A 2 -9.41 3.28 -11.32
CA ARG A 2 -9.50 4.65 -10.80
C ARG A 2 -8.09 5.26 -10.69
N LEU A 3 -8.00 6.54 -11.05
CA LEU A 3 -6.86 7.41 -10.82
C LEU A 3 -7.42 8.73 -10.32
N LYS A 4 -7.08 9.13 -9.10
CA LYS A 4 -7.62 10.35 -8.48
C LYS A 4 -6.48 11.19 -7.91
N PRO A 5 -6.29 12.42 -8.40
CA PRO A 5 -5.40 13.36 -7.74
C PRO A 5 -5.98 13.81 -6.40
N PHE A 6 -5.10 14.10 -5.45
CA PHE A 6 -5.42 14.82 -4.24
C PHE A 6 -4.52 16.06 -4.10
N LYS A 7 -5.07 17.12 -3.51
CA LYS A 7 -4.46 18.45 -3.43
C LYS A 7 -3.95 18.78 -2.03
N ARG A 8 -4.43 18.07 -1.02
CA ARG A 8 -4.10 18.32 0.38
C ARG A 8 -4.01 17.01 1.14
N MET A 9 -3.16 16.96 2.15
CA MET A 9 -3.16 15.91 3.15
C MET A 9 -3.34 16.52 4.54
N GLN A 10 -4.28 15.99 5.32
CA GLN A 10 -4.46 16.38 6.72
C GLN A 10 -4.07 15.23 7.63
N VAL A 11 -3.16 15.51 8.55
CA VAL A 11 -2.60 14.54 9.48
C VAL A 11 -2.77 15.06 10.90
N TRP A 12 -3.42 14.29 11.77
CA TRP A 12 -3.58 14.68 13.17
C TRP A 12 -3.43 13.52 14.13
N ASP A 13 -3.15 13.86 15.37
CA ASP A 13 -3.00 12.90 16.47
C ASP A 13 -4.29 12.80 17.29
N ALA A 14 -4.57 11.62 17.84
CA ALA A 14 -5.78 11.39 18.62
C ALA A 14 -5.64 11.76 20.12
N CYS A 15 -4.41 11.90 20.61
CA CYS A 15 -4.11 12.14 22.03
C CYS A 15 -3.57 13.56 22.30
N SER A 16 -3.48 14.39 21.27
CA SER A 16 -3.00 15.77 21.34
C SER A 16 -3.68 16.65 20.30
N ASP A 17 -3.50 17.97 20.42
CA ASP A 17 -4.01 18.94 19.45
C ASP A 17 -3.10 19.07 18.20
N ALA A 18 -2.17 18.13 17.99
CA ALA A 18 -1.26 18.17 16.86
C ALA A 18 -2.01 17.93 15.55
N LEU A 19 -1.97 18.93 14.67
CA LEU A 19 -2.53 18.90 13.33
C LEU A 19 -1.50 19.47 12.34
N ILE A 20 -1.21 18.71 11.29
CA ILE A 20 -0.36 19.12 10.18
C ILE A 20 -1.20 19.08 8.92
N THR A 21 -1.20 20.19 8.18
CA THR A 21 -1.76 20.24 6.84
C THR A 21 -0.63 20.36 5.85
N PHE A 22 -0.59 19.45 4.89
CA PHE A 22 0.27 19.56 3.72
C PHE A 22 -0.59 20.04 2.56
N ASP A 23 -0.21 21.16 1.96
CA ASP A 23 -0.71 21.62 0.68
C ASP A 23 0.42 22.22 -0.14
N LYS A 24 0.27 22.18 -1.47
CA LYS A 24 1.15 22.92 -2.39
C LYS A 24 0.52 24.27 -2.70
N GLU A 25 1.29 25.33 -2.55
CA GLU A 25 0.90 26.65 -3.04
C GLU A 25 0.68 26.57 -4.56
N GLY A 26 -0.43 27.13 -5.07
CA GLY A 26 -0.70 27.21 -6.51
C GLY A 26 -1.63 26.14 -7.13
N MET A 27 -2.41 25.41 -6.32
CA MET A 27 -3.42 24.41 -6.78
C MET A 27 -2.86 23.21 -7.56
N GLU A 28 -1.56 22.93 -7.45
CA GLU A 28 -0.98 21.72 -8.02
C GLU A 28 -1.39 20.47 -7.23
N ASP A 29 -1.51 19.35 -7.93
CA ASP A 29 -1.76 18.06 -7.29
C ASP A 29 -0.55 17.67 -6.41
N MET A 30 -0.84 17.19 -5.20
CA MET A 30 0.17 16.67 -4.29
C MET A 30 0.61 15.26 -4.67
N GLY A 31 -0.34 14.46 -5.14
CA GLY A 31 -0.12 13.08 -5.52
C GLY A 31 -1.38 12.47 -6.12
N TYR A 32 -1.27 11.20 -6.48
CA TYR A 32 -2.33 10.42 -7.12
C TYR A 32 -2.56 9.15 -6.35
N ILE A 33 -3.82 8.84 -6.08
CA ILE A 33 -4.23 7.50 -5.65
C ILE A 33 -4.53 6.72 -6.92
N ILE A 34 -3.79 5.63 -7.13
CA ILE A 34 -3.85 4.83 -8.34
C ILE A 34 -4.06 3.37 -7.93
N GLU A 35 -5.08 2.74 -8.47
CA GLU A 35 -5.28 1.30 -8.30
C GLU A 35 -4.10 0.51 -8.90
N ASN A 36 -3.62 -0.51 -8.20
CA ASN A 36 -2.46 -1.30 -8.61
C ASN A 36 -2.62 -1.91 -10.03
N ASP A 37 -3.85 -2.27 -10.41
CA ASP A 37 -4.15 -2.81 -11.73
C ASP A 37 -3.86 -1.80 -12.85
N VAL A 38 -4.07 -0.49 -12.61
CA VAL A 38 -3.75 0.56 -13.58
C VAL A 38 -2.24 0.64 -13.78
N ILE A 39 -1.47 0.59 -12.70
CA ILE A 39 0.01 0.59 -12.76
C ILE A 39 0.50 -0.66 -13.50
N THR A 40 -0.03 -1.82 -13.16
CA THR A 40 0.35 -3.11 -13.76
C THR A 40 -0.01 -3.17 -15.25
N ALA A 41 -1.18 -2.67 -15.63
CA ALA A 41 -1.60 -2.58 -17.02
C ALA A 41 -0.71 -1.62 -17.82
N ALA A 42 -0.41 -0.44 -17.27
CA ALA A 42 0.48 0.52 -17.91
C ALA A 42 1.89 -0.04 -18.13
N LEU A 43 2.47 -0.70 -17.11
CA LEU A 43 3.77 -1.36 -17.22
C LEU A 43 3.75 -2.49 -18.24
N THR A 44 2.69 -3.30 -18.27
CA THR A 44 2.54 -4.39 -19.25
C THR A 44 2.49 -3.84 -20.67
N CYS A 45 1.74 -2.76 -20.90
CA CYS A 45 1.69 -2.09 -22.21
C CYS A 45 3.08 -1.58 -22.64
N GLN A 46 3.88 -1.03 -21.72
CA GLN A 46 5.25 -0.62 -22.02
C GLN A 46 6.17 -1.79 -22.32
N LEU A 47 6.00 -2.94 -21.64
CA LEU A 47 6.76 -4.16 -21.94
C LEU A 47 6.42 -4.69 -23.34
N ASP A 48 5.15 -4.66 -23.74
CA ASP A 48 4.72 -5.06 -25.08
C ASP A 48 5.31 -4.16 -26.17
N ALA A 49 5.36 -2.85 -25.93
CA ALA A 49 5.98 -1.87 -26.82
C ALA A 49 7.50 -2.08 -26.97
N LEU A 50 8.14 -2.72 -26.00
CA LEU A 50 9.57 -3.06 -25.97
C LEU A 50 9.83 -4.55 -26.23
N SER A 51 8.90 -5.23 -26.93
CA SER A 51 8.99 -6.67 -27.21
C SER A 51 10.22 -7.07 -28.05
N ASP A 52 10.89 -6.12 -28.71
CA ASP A 52 12.16 -6.31 -29.41
C ASP A 52 13.36 -6.47 -28.45
N ARG A 53 13.25 -5.93 -27.23
CA ARG A 53 14.33 -5.89 -26.22
C ARG A 53 14.01 -6.69 -24.98
N VAL A 54 12.74 -6.87 -24.66
CA VAL A 54 12.27 -7.54 -23.45
C VAL A 54 11.38 -8.71 -23.82
N LYS A 55 11.80 -9.90 -23.40
CA LYS A 55 10.99 -11.12 -23.54
C LYS A 55 10.32 -11.43 -22.21
N VAL A 56 8.99 -11.30 -22.16
CA VAL A 56 8.19 -11.69 -20.99
C VAL A 56 7.76 -13.15 -21.13
N LEU A 57 8.02 -13.95 -20.10
CA LEU A 57 7.64 -15.36 -20.05
C LEU A 57 6.58 -15.56 -18.96
N TYR A 58 5.31 -15.60 -19.37
CA TYR A 58 4.20 -15.86 -18.46
C TYR A 58 4.11 -17.34 -18.07
N ARG A 59 3.57 -17.61 -16.88
CA ARG A 59 3.40 -18.97 -16.33
C ARG A 59 4.72 -19.76 -16.23
N SER A 60 5.86 -19.06 -16.27
CA SER A 60 7.19 -19.65 -16.10
C SER A 60 7.64 -19.50 -14.66
N ARG A 61 7.50 -20.57 -13.88
CA ARG A 61 7.94 -20.61 -12.48
C ARG A 61 9.38 -21.15 -12.40
N ALA A 62 10.28 -20.36 -11.82
CA ALA A 62 11.60 -20.85 -11.45
C ALA A 62 11.49 -21.84 -10.27
N VAL A 63 12.16 -22.99 -10.38
CA VAL A 63 12.16 -24.07 -9.37
C VAL A 63 13.55 -24.39 -8.84
N GLY A 64 14.60 -23.83 -9.45
CA GLY A 64 15.96 -24.02 -8.99
C GLY A 64 16.94 -23.07 -9.68
N TYR A 65 18.11 -22.93 -9.06
CA TYR A 65 19.17 -22.05 -9.54
C TYR A 65 20.51 -22.77 -9.39
N THR A 66 21.34 -22.72 -10.42
CA THR A 66 22.74 -23.14 -10.33
C THR A 66 23.60 -21.89 -10.44
N TRP A 67 24.29 -21.57 -9.34
CA TRP A 67 25.20 -20.45 -9.27
C TRP A 67 26.53 -20.78 -9.96
N PRO A 68 27.15 -19.81 -10.64
CA PRO A 68 28.44 -20.02 -11.23
C PRO A 68 29.51 -20.27 -10.17
N ALA A 69 30.51 -21.08 -10.53
CA ALA A 69 31.71 -21.21 -9.71
C ALA A 69 32.46 -19.86 -9.64
N PRO A 70 33.28 -19.65 -8.59
CA PRO A 70 34.21 -18.52 -8.57
C PRO A 70 35.03 -18.48 -9.86
N TYR A 71 35.18 -17.29 -10.44
CA TYR A 71 35.86 -17.09 -11.71
C TYR A 71 36.85 -15.93 -11.60
N SER A 72 37.90 -15.94 -12.43
CA SER A 72 38.78 -14.80 -12.60
C SER A 72 38.27 -13.89 -13.71
N SER A 73 38.52 -12.58 -13.65
CA SER A 73 38.10 -11.62 -14.68
C SER A 73 38.60 -11.95 -16.09
N ALA A 74 39.65 -12.77 -16.22
CA ALA A 74 40.22 -13.23 -17.49
C ALA A 74 39.39 -14.33 -18.18
N GLU A 75 38.55 -15.08 -17.44
CA GLU A 75 37.76 -16.21 -17.96
C GLU A 75 36.36 -15.79 -18.47
N GLY A 76 36.02 -14.51 -18.36
CA GLY A 76 34.71 -13.97 -18.72
C GLY A 76 33.68 -14.07 -17.59
N SER A 77 32.53 -13.43 -17.80
CA SER A 77 31.45 -13.39 -16.80
C SER A 77 30.63 -14.68 -16.85
N PRO A 78 30.58 -15.46 -15.76
CA PRO A 78 29.92 -16.74 -15.78
C PRO A 78 28.40 -16.55 -15.72
N PHE A 79 27.68 -17.55 -16.19
CA PHE A 79 26.23 -17.51 -16.25
C PHE A 79 25.60 -18.16 -15.02
N VAL A 80 24.55 -17.54 -14.50
CA VAL A 80 23.59 -18.19 -13.61
C VAL A 80 22.64 -19.02 -14.48
N LYS A 81 22.39 -20.27 -14.10
CA LYS A 81 21.39 -21.12 -14.74
C LYS A 81 20.14 -21.18 -13.89
N ILE A 82 18.99 -20.92 -14.50
CA ILE A 82 17.67 -20.92 -13.87
C ILE A 82 16.92 -22.13 -14.42
N HIS A 83 16.42 -23.00 -13.54
CA HIS A 83 15.60 -24.15 -13.89
C HIS A 83 14.13 -23.78 -13.76
N LEU A 84 13.35 -24.00 -14.81
CA LEU A 84 11.92 -23.74 -14.85
C LEU A 84 11.11 -25.00 -14.57
N ALA A 85 9.89 -24.83 -14.05
CA ALA A 85 9.00 -25.94 -13.68
C ALA A 85 8.59 -26.82 -14.87
N ASP A 86 8.65 -26.30 -16.09
CA ASP A 86 8.36 -27.01 -17.33
C ASP A 86 9.59 -27.79 -17.88
N GLY A 87 10.70 -27.81 -17.13
CA GLY A 87 11.93 -28.49 -17.50
C GLY A 87 12.89 -27.64 -18.34
N GLN A 88 12.48 -26.45 -18.80
CA GLN A 88 13.37 -25.54 -19.52
C GLN A 88 14.46 -24.97 -18.61
N SER A 89 15.54 -24.48 -19.20
CA SER A 89 16.60 -23.76 -18.48
C SER A 89 16.96 -22.47 -19.18
N LEU A 90 17.08 -21.39 -18.40
CA LEU A 90 17.54 -20.09 -18.86
C LEU A 90 18.95 -19.81 -18.34
N HIS A 91 19.74 -19.07 -19.10
CA HIS A 91 21.09 -18.66 -18.71
C HIS A 91 21.18 -17.14 -18.78
N THR A 92 21.71 -16.51 -17.73
CA THR A 92 21.90 -15.05 -17.68
C THR A 92 23.18 -14.69 -16.93
N ARG A 93 23.74 -13.52 -17.27
CA ARG A 93 24.90 -12.95 -16.55
C ARG A 93 24.48 -12.20 -15.29
N LEU A 94 23.24 -11.72 -15.24
CA LEU A 94 22.66 -11.02 -14.10
C LEU A 94 21.25 -11.55 -13.85
N LEU A 95 21.00 -11.93 -12.60
CA LEU A 95 19.68 -12.33 -12.11
C LEU A 95 19.21 -11.30 -11.08
N ILE A 96 18.06 -10.70 -11.31
CA ILE A 96 17.41 -9.76 -10.39
C ILE A 96 16.20 -10.48 -9.78
N GLY A 97 16.16 -10.59 -8.45
CA GLY A 97 15.00 -11.12 -7.72
C GLY A 97 13.99 -10.01 -7.44
N ALA A 98 12.88 -10.00 -8.18
CA ALA A 98 11.74 -9.10 -7.98
C ALA A 98 10.45 -9.90 -7.69
N ASP A 99 10.59 -10.99 -6.94
CA ASP A 99 9.62 -12.05 -6.68
C ASP A 99 8.94 -11.96 -5.29
N GLY A 100 8.86 -10.74 -4.76
CA GLY A 100 8.10 -10.42 -3.54
C GLY A 100 8.77 -10.85 -2.22
N GLN A 101 8.00 -10.79 -1.12
CA GLN A 101 8.55 -10.99 0.23
C GLN A 101 9.19 -12.38 0.42
N ASN A 102 8.62 -13.41 -0.22
CA ASN A 102 9.07 -14.81 -0.12
C ASN A 102 10.01 -15.19 -1.28
N SER A 103 10.86 -14.25 -1.70
CA SER A 103 11.79 -14.40 -2.84
C SER A 103 12.56 -15.73 -2.81
N THR A 104 12.38 -16.55 -3.85
CA THR A 104 13.13 -17.78 -4.05
C THR A 104 14.55 -17.49 -4.53
N VAL A 105 14.74 -16.39 -5.27
CA VAL A 105 16.07 -15.93 -5.70
C VAL A 105 16.92 -15.56 -4.49
N ARG A 106 16.38 -14.77 -3.56
CA ARG A 106 17.08 -14.36 -2.33
C ARG A 106 17.50 -15.57 -1.49
N THR A 107 16.56 -16.49 -1.27
CA THR A 107 16.80 -17.72 -0.50
C THR A 107 17.88 -18.58 -1.17
N ALA A 108 17.80 -18.78 -2.48
CA ALA A 108 18.79 -19.57 -3.22
C ALA A 108 20.19 -18.93 -3.19
N ALA A 109 20.29 -17.60 -3.12
CA ALA A 109 21.54 -16.87 -3.01
C ALA A 109 22.12 -16.87 -1.57
N GLY A 110 21.42 -17.46 -0.58
CA GLY A 110 21.86 -17.47 0.81
C GLY A 110 21.82 -16.10 1.49
N ILE A 111 21.03 -15.16 0.96
CA ILE A 111 20.91 -13.82 1.53
C ILE A 111 19.92 -13.85 2.69
N ASN A 112 20.42 -13.57 3.89
CA ASN A 112 19.59 -13.51 5.09
C ASN A 112 18.63 -12.32 5.05
N ASN A 113 17.39 -12.55 5.52
CA ASN A 113 16.40 -11.50 5.71
C ASN A 113 16.31 -11.15 7.20
N ILE A 114 16.31 -9.86 7.53
CA ILE A 114 16.00 -9.38 8.88
C ILE A 114 14.53 -8.97 8.87
N GLN A 115 13.68 -9.77 9.52
CA GLN A 115 12.26 -9.49 9.61
C GLN A 115 11.92 -8.90 10.98
N TRP A 116 11.26 -7.74 10.96
CA TRP A 116 10.65 -7.14 12.14
C TRP A 116 9.16 -7.40 12.06
N SER A 117 8.64 -8.22 12.97
CA SER A 117 7.20 -8.37 13.13
C SER A 117 6.69 -7.18 13.94
N TYR A 118 6.28 -6.13 13.26
CA TYR A 118 5.40 -5.16 13.87
C TYR A 118 4.09 -5.90 14.15
N ASN A 119 3.66 -6.01 15.41
CA ASN A 119 2.39 -6.66 15.79
C ASN A 119 1.17 -5.81 15.35
N HIS A 120 1.17 -5.39 14.09
CA HIS A 120 0.15 -4.60 13.44
C HIS A 120 -0.15 -5.21 12.08
N VAL A 121 -1.43 -5.20 11.74
CA VAL A 121 -1.96 -5.58 10.42
C VAL A 121 -2.78 -4.40 9.90
N ALA A 122 -2.94 -4.30 8.59
CA ALA A 122 -3.75 -3.27 7.96
C ALA A 122 -5.08 -3.87 7.48
N VAL A 123 -6.20 -3.32 7.96
CA VAL A 123 -7.52 -3.53 7.37
C VAL A 123 -7.68 -2.52 6.24
N VAL A 124 -8.00 -3.00 5.05
CA VAL A 124 -8.25 -2.16 3.87
C VAL A 124 -9.67 -2.35 3.41
N ALA A 125 -10.34 -1.25 3.05
CA ALA A 125 -11.71 -1.26 2.55
C ALA A 125 -11.90 -0.15 1.51
N THR A 126 -12.96 -0.29 0.71
CA THR A 126 -13.44 0.77 -0.17
C THR A 126 -14.76 1.27 0.39
N LEU A 127 -14.81 2.55 0.74
CA LEU A 127 -15.95 3.15 1.41
C LEU A 127 -16.65 4.11 0.46
N GLN A 128 -17.97 3.97 0.32
CA GLN A 128 -18.78 4.94 -0.40
C GLN A 128 -19.07 6.13 0.50
N LEU A 129 -18.92 7.35 0.01
CA LEU A 129 -19.32 8.56 0.74
C LEU A 129 -20.84 8.73 0.67
N SER A 130 -21.45 9.21 1.76
CA SER A 130 -22.89 9.49 1.85
C SER A 130 -23.37 10.52 0.86
N GLU A 131 -22.47 11.44 0.52
CA GLU A 131 -22.69 12.47 -0.47
C GLU A 131 -21.45 12.63 -1.35
N SER A 132 -21.68 13.05 -2.59
CA SER A 132 -20.60 13.41 -3.49
C SER A 132 -19.92 14.68 -3.00
N THR A 133 -18.60 14.66 -2.91
CA THR A 133 -17.77 15.82 -2.55
C THR A 133 -16.67 16.02 -3.59
N GLU A 134 -15.88 17.10 -3.52
CA GLU A 134 -14.68 17.19 -4.37
C GLU A 134 -13.67 16.05 -4.10
N ASN A 135 -13.74 15.46 -2.89
CA ASN A 135 -12.89 14.41 -2.36
C ASN A 135 -11.43 14.51 -2.85
N ASN A 136 -10.77 15.61 -2.47
CA ASN A 136 -9.41 15.93 -2.91
C ASN A 136 -8.41 16.03 -1.74
N VAL A 137 -8.81 15.55 -0.56
CA VAL A 137 -8.00 15.54 0.66
C VAL A 137 -7.71 14.09 1.06
N ALA A 138 -6.44 13.77 1.28
CA ALA A 138 -6.04 12.54 1.95
C ALA A 138 -6.04 12.77 3.46
N TRP A 139 -6.77 11.95 4.21
CA TRP A 139 -6.91 12.08 5.66
C TRP A 139 -6.08 11.01 6.35
N GLN A 140 -5.38 11.37 7.41
CA GLN A 140 -4.69 10.41 8.26
C GLN A 140 -4.78 10.83 9.72
N ARG A 141 -5.21 9.92 10.58
CA ARG A 141 -5.23 10.10 12.02
C ARG A 141 -4.35 9.06 12.68
N PHE A 142 -3.52 9.48 13.63
CA PHE A 142 -2.77 8.57 14.49
C PHE A 142 -3.58 8.24 15.74
N LEU A 143 -4.00 6.99 15.88
CA LEU A 143 -4.65 6.47 17.09
C LEU A 143 -3.60 5.80 17.99
N PRO A 144 -3.88 5.62 19.29
CA PRO A 144 -3.05 4.80 20.17
C PRO A 144 -2.84 3.37 19.66
N THR A 145 -3.81 2.84 18.92
CA THR A 145 -3.80 1.49 18.36
C THR A 145 -3.19 1.41 16.95
N GLY A 146 -2.74 2.53 16.40
CA GLY A 146 -2.16 2.62 15.06
C GLY A 146 -2.87 3.64 14.16
N PRO A 147 -2.28 4.00 13.01
CA PRO A 147 -2.85 4.99 12.12
C PRO A 147 -4.07 4.47 11.35
N ILE A 148 -5.03 5.36 11.12
CA ILE A 148 -6.16 5.19 10.21
C ILE A 148 -6.08 6.28 9.13
N ALA A 149 -6.25 5.89 7.86
CA ALA A 149 -6.17 6.80 6.73
C ALA A 149 -7.34 6.60 5.76
N LEU A 150 -7.81 7.70 5.18
CA LEU A 150 -8.86 7.73 4.17
C LEU A 150 -8.34 8.46 2.94
N LEU A 151 -8.20 7.73 1.84
CA LEU A 151 -7.57 8.20 0.60
C LEU A 151 -8.63 8.37 -0.49
N PRO A 152 -8.65 9.49 -1.22
CA PRO A 152 -9.68 9.74 -2.22
C PRO A 152 -9.52 8.83 -3.43
N LEU A 153 -10.58 8.14 -3.84
CA LEU A 153 -10.63 7.33 -5.06
C LEU A 153 -11.50 7.96 -6.16
N SER A 154 -12.53 8.71 -5.77
CA SER A 154 -13.40 9.51 -6.64
C SER A 154 -14.23 10.46 -5.77
N ASP A 155 -15.11 11.24 -6.38
CA ASP A 155 -15.97 12.19 -5.66
C ASP A 155 -16.93 11.51 -4.66
N THR A 156 -17.20 10.20 -4.83
CA THR A 156 -18.11 9.42 -3.99
C THR A 156 -17.45 8.21 -3.32
N TRP A 157 -16.15 7.99 -3.50
CA TRP A 157 -15.47 6.79 -2.97
C TRP A 157 -14.11 7.13 -2.39
N SER A 158 -13.77 6.45 -1.29
CA SER A 158 -12.46 6.53 -0.64
C SER A 158 -11.92 5.15 -0.28
N SER A 159 -10.60 5.01 -0.26
CA SER A 159 -9.90 3.83 0.24
C SER A 159 -9.55 4.04 1.70
N LEU A 160 -9.97 3.12 2.55
CA LEU A 160 -9.58 3.04 3.95
C LEU A 160 -8.30 2.20 4.08
N VAL A 161 -7.36 2.68 4.90
CA VAL A 161 -6.25 1.88 5.42
C VAL A 161 -6.19 2.07 6.92
N TRP A 162 -6.48 1.03 7.69
CA TRP A 162 -6.45 1.07 9.15
C TRP A 162 -5.44 0.07 9.69
N SER A 163 -4.30 0.58 10.15
CA SER A 163 -3.28 -0.21 10.82
C SER A 163 -3.64 -0.39 12.29
N THR A 164 -3.78 -1.63 12.73
CA THR A 164 -4.18 -1.95 14.10
C THR A 164 -3.67 -3.32 14.54
N SER A 165 -3.95 -3.73 15.78
CA SER A 165 -3.55 -5.04 16.30
C SER A 165 -4.28 -6.18 15.55
N PRO A 166 -3.68 -7.39 15.47
CA PRO A 166 -4.34 -8.54 14.85
C PRO A 166 -5.71 -8.87 15.44
N ASP A 167 -5.88 -8.70 16.76
CA ASP A 167 -7.13 -8.98 17.45
C ASP A 167 -8.21 -7.96 17.05
N HIS A 168 -7.89 -6.66 17.07
CA HIS A 168 -8.83 -5.62 16.67
C HIS A 168 -9.19 -5.72 15.19
N ALA A 169 -8.22 -6.01 14.32
CA ALA A 169 -8.50 -6.26 12.90
C ALA A 169 -9.44 -7.45 12.70
N SER A 170 -9.30 -8.51 13.51
CA SER A 170 -10.20 -9.67 13.47
C SER A 170 -11.61 -9.33 13.95
N GLU A 171 -11.77 -8.40 14.89
CA GLU A 171 -13.06 -7.87 15.31
C GLU A 171 -13.71 -7.08 14.18
N LEU A 172 -12.97 -6.13 13.59
CA LEU A 172 -13.44 -5.29 12.48
C LEU A 172 -13.92 -6.14 11.28
N LEU A 173 -13.18 -7.20 10.93
CA LEU A 173 -13.54 -8.10 9.83
C LEU A 173 -14.77 -8.99 10.10
N ARG A 174 -15.25 -9.06 11.36
CA ARG A 174 -16.45 -9.83 11.73
C ARG A 174 -17.70 -8.95 11.88
N MET A 175 -17.52 -7.63 11.90
CA MET A 175 -18.64 -6.69 11.96
C MET A 175 -19.46 -6.77 10.68
N ASP A 176 -20.76 -6.51 10.80
CA ASP A 176 -21.57 -6.15 9.64
C ASP A 176 -21.19 -4.75 9.13
N ASP A 177 -21.64 -4.42 7.92
CA ASP A 177 -21.24 -3.20 7.23
C ASP A 177 -21.60 -1.92 7.99
N GLU A 178 -22.77 -1.87 8.63
CA GLU A 178 -23.23 -0.70 9.39
C GLU A 178 -22.35 -0.49 10.63
N SER A 179 -22.13 -1.56 11.41
CA SER A 179 -21.24 -1.56 12.56
C SER A 179 -19.79 -1.19 12.20
N PHE A 180 -19.29 -1.67 11.06
CA PHE A 180 -17.95 -1.35 10.57
C PHE A 180 -17.80 0.13 10.22
N VAL A 181 -18.80 0.69 9.52
CA VAL A 181 -18.82 2.12 9.19
C VAL A 181 -18.87 2.98 10.45
N ASP A 182 -19.67 2.61 11.45
CA ASP A 182 -19.72 3.30 12.73
C ASP A 182 -18.38 3.26 13.46
N ALA A 183 -17.68 2.11 13.43
CA ALA A 183 -16.34 1.98 13.99
C ALA A 183 -15.33 2.91 13.29
N VAL A 184 -15.36 2.99 11.96
CA VAL A 184 -14.51 3.89 11.17
C VAL A 184 -14.82 5.37 11.51
N ASN A 185 -16.10 5.74 11.53
CA ASN A 185 -16.52 7.10 11.88
C ASN A 185 -16.06 7.48 13.29
N SER A 186 -16.27 6.58 14.26
CA SER A 186 -15.79 6.75 15.63
C SER A 186 -14.27 6.90 15.67
N ALA A 187 -13.52 6.12 14.91
CA ALA A 187 -12.07 6.21 14.85
C ALA A 187 -11.58 7.58 14.33
N PHE A 188 -12.33 8.28 13.49
CA PHE A 188 -11.95 9.63 13.04
C PHE A 188 -12.39 10.77 13.98
N VAL A 189 -13.43 10.56 14.80
CA VAL A 189 -14.07 11.63 15.59
C VAL A 189 -13.87 11.50 17.10
N SER A 190 -13.80 10.29 17.62
CA SER A 190 -13.79 10.04 19.08
C SER A 190 -12.59 10.70 19.76
N GLN A 191 -12.85 11.31 20.91
CA GLN A 191 -11.82 11.85 21.80
C GLN A 191 -11.28 10.71 22.66
N PHE A 192 -9.98 10.47 22.58
CA PHE A 192 -9.29 9.64 23.56
C PHE A 192 -9.02 10.52 24.78
N PRO A 193 -9.07 9.98 26.02
CA PRO A 193 -8.93 10.81 27.20
C PRO A 193 -7.67 11.67 27.08
N PRO A 194 -7.79 13.00 27.30
CA PRO A 194 -6.64 13.88 27.19
C PRO A 194 -5.61 13.48 28.24
N CYS A 195 -4.34 13.39 27.86
CA CYS A 195 -3.30 13.72 28.83
C CYS A 195 -3.53 15.20 29.20
N ASP A 196 -3.86 15.45 30.47
CA ASP A 196 -4.19 16.77 31.03
C ASP A 196 -3.55 17.94 30.29
N ASN A 197 -4.31 18.61 29.41
CA ASN A 197 -4.26 20.06 29.15
C ASN A 197 -5.23 20.47 28.02
N HIS A 198 -6.19 21.32 28.40
CA HIS A 198 -6.94 22.30 27.62
C HIS A 198 -6.97 22.26 26.08
N VAL A 199 -7.99 21.56 25.57
CA VAL A 199 -8.93 21.87 24.46
C VAL A 199 -8.49 22.92 23.40
N ALA A 200 -8.02 22.43 22.24
CA ALA A 200 -8.22 23.10 20.96
C ALA A 200 -9.34 22.40 20.16
N GLN A 201 -10.45 23.11 19.92
CA GLN A 201 -11.49 22.67 19.00
C GLN A 201 -10.99 22.79 17.55
N ALA A 202 -10.61 21.68 16.93
CA ALA A 202 -10.54 21.61 15.47
C ALA A 202 -11.95 21.39 14.91
N LYS A 203 -12.40 22.33 14.06
CA LYS A 203 -13.62 22.27 13.25
C LYS A 203 -13.61 21.07 12.27
N LEU A 204 -13.80 19.85 12.79
CA LEU A 204 -14.05 18.64 11.99
C LEU A 204 -15.54 18.27 11.96
N ALA A 205 -16.36 18.91 12.80
CA ALA A 205 -17.78 18.59 12.99
C ALA A 205 -18.71 18.89 11.80
N SER A 206 -18.20 19.25 10.62
CA SER A 206 -19.04 19.65 9.47
C SER A 206 -18.93 18.73 8.25
N PHE A 207 -18.06 17.72 8.27
CA PHE A 207 -17.93 16.75 7.17
C PHE A 207 -18.12 15.34 7.72
N PHE A 208 -19.35 15.02 8.12
CA PHE A 208 -19.72 13.65 8.44
C PHE A 208 -20.01 12.91 7.14
N LEU A 209 -19.02 12.17 6.67
CA LEU A 209 -19.19 11.21 5.58
C LEU A 209 -19.84 9.97 6.22
N SER A 210 -21.15 9.80 6.11
CA SER A 210 -21.71 8.47 6.38
C SER A 210 -21.20 7.55 5.28
N PHE A 211 -20.84 6.31 5.60
CA PHE A 211 -20.33 5.40 4.58
C PHE A 211 -21.30 4.25 4.33
N THR A 212 -21.23 3.66 3.13
CA THR A 212 -21.87 2.39 2.81
C THR A 212 -20.81 1.46 2.24
N VAL A 213 -20.81 0.20 2.64
CA VAL A 213 -19.88 -0.83 2.18
C VAL A 213 -20.50 -1.56 0.98
N GLU A 214 -19.67 -1.86 -0.03
CA GLU A 214 -19.96 -2.84 -1.09
C GLU A 214 -18.92 -3.98 -1.04
#